data_AF-A0A918QH59-F1
#
_entry.id   AF-A0A918QH59-F1
#
_cell.length_a   1.000
_cell.length_b   1.000
_cell.length_c   1.000
_cell.angle_alpha   90.00
_cell.angle_beta   90.00
_cell.angle_gamma   90.00
#
_symmetry.space_group_name_H-M   'P 1'
#
loop_
_entity.id
_entity.type
_entity.pdbx_description
1 polymer ?
#
loop_
_entity_poly.entity_id
_entity_poly.type
_entity_poly.pdbx_seq_one_letter_code
_entity_poly.pdbx_strand_id
1 'polypeptide(L)'
;MTQAPSPANASTLIHNRRGEYLLHLRDQRPGIWEPGAWSLLGGGREPGDRDLEDTARRELREEAGLVLGRLTPFAVEYATGTDGGTVPIQIFTAEWEGDPDTLPLTEGVMLRWFTPDVMDRLRMSATTLDLVRRHAARPGTPAPGAVSGTGRPDGREPESAVREVWTAYGAHHLRRGTPVEDVARLRWGYAENGPGAEVLGDLSGLRVLDLGSGTGRHAAHLARLGARVDAVEASPTQHERSAAHYGALPGLRLIHADAVTHLSGESEPYDLVCAVHALSYIDPHRLLPALATALRPGGRLVFSVLHTNSAGNPPSEEVRARPQILPLAGGGELTTPMWALTPARWQALLAEHGLVTDAADVLTAPEEDDPLSCTLIQARRPAPVTSRPRTDRPPVAHAPLSVGIILNSPEGVLLGRHRNGTYELPGGSVEPGESLTRTVVRELAEETGITARQDDVVLLGMLMDTVQGVVRMTVAAVVTAWEGQPADQPGEPVGDWRRHPLNALPDGIFVPSAQCLTLWNPGLPIDHPPAHPYPMHSPPAPPREAASPTAVTGEGP
;
A
#
# COMPACT_ATOMS: atom_id res chain seq x y z
N MET A 1 11.69 30.25 -43.85
CA MET A 1 11.27 30.04 -42.45
C MET A 1 9.93 29.34 -42.51
N THR A 2 9.92 28.02 -42.37
CA THR A 2 8.69 27.23 -42.33
C THR A 2 7.97 27.58 -41.04
N GLN A 3 6.80 28.21 -41.15
CA GLN A 3 5.96 28.59 -40.02
C GLN A 3 5.64 27.33 -39.22
N ALA A 4 5.92 27.33 -37.91
CA ALA A 4 5.57 26.20 -37.05
C ALA A 4 4.06 25.94 -37.17
N PRO A 5 3.61 24.67 -37.26
CA PRO A 5 2.18 24.37 -37.40
C PRO A 5 1.41 24.98 -36.22
N SER A 6 0.33 25.71 -36.52
CA SER A 6 -0.57 26.23 -35.49
C SER A 6 -1.30 25.06 -34.81
N PRO A 7 -1.56 25.11 -33.49
CA PRO A 7 -2.30 24.05 -32.80
C PRO A 7 -3.68 23.87 -33.42
N ALA A 8 -4.01 22.62 -33.75
CA ALA A 8 -5.33 22.22 -34.25
C ALA A 8 -6.11 21.39 -33.23
N ASN A 9 -5.51 21.07 -32.08
CA ASN A 9 -6.11 20.28 -31.01
C ASN A 9 -6.03 21.07 -29.70
N ALA A 10 -6.95 20.81 -28.78
CA ALA A 10 -6.97 21.43 -27.47
C ALA A 10 -7.26 20.40 -26.36
N SER A 11 -6.53 20.49 -25.25
CA SER A 11 -6.75 19.65 -24.07
C SER A 11 -6.77 20.49 -22.79
N THR A 12 -7.43 19.98 -21.76
CA THR A 12 -7.58 20.70 -20.48
C THR A 12 -6.90 19.96 -19.34
N LEU A 13 -5.95 20.65 -18.71
CA LEU A 13 -5.34 20.27 -17.44
C LEU A 13 -6.24 20.76 -16.30
N ILE A 14 -7.09 19.88 -15.80
CA ILE A 14 -8.03 20.18 -14.72
C ILE A 14 -7.36 19.84 -13.39
N HIS A 15 -7.39 20.77 -12.45
CA HIS A 15 -6.88 20.56 -11.10
C HIS A 15 -7.87 21.04 -10.04
N ASN A 16 -7.71 20.56 -8.81
CA ASN A 16 -8.47 21.03 -7.66
C ASN A 16 -7.56 21.75 -6.65
N ARG A 17 -8.16 22.26 -5.57
CA ARG A 17 -7.44 22.96 -4.48
C ARG A 17 -6.56 22.04 -3.64
N ARG A 18 -6.78 20.72 -3.72
CA ARG A 18 -5.94 19.70 -3.06
C ARG A 18 -4.66 19.40 -3.84
N GLY A 19 -4.47 20.02 -5.01
CA GLY A 19 -3.30 19.77 -5.86
C GLY A 19 -3.38 18.47 -6.65
N GLU A 20 -4.57 17.88 -6.76
CA GLU A 20 -4.82 16.71 -7.59
C GLU A 20 -5.21 17.16 -9.01
N TYR A 21 -4.95 16.29 -9.98
CA TYR A 21 -5.29 16.49 -11.39
C TYR A 21 -6.23 15.42 -11.88
N LEU A 22 -7.25 15.83 -12.63
CA LEU A 22 -8.24 14.94 -13.19
C LEU A 22 -7.70 14.37 -14.50
N LEU A 23 -7.53 13.06 -14.55
CA LEU A 23 -7.14 12.34 -15.76
C LEU A 23 -8.25 11.38 -16.18
N HIS A 24 -8.38 11.13 -17.47
CA HIS A 24 -9.22 10.06 -18.00
C HIS A 24 -8.37 8.87 -18.45
N LEU A 25 -8.83 7.65 -18.22
CA LEU A 25 -8.23 6.44 -18.76
C LEU A 25 -8.79 6.20 -20.16
N ARG A 26 -7.97 6.24 -21.19
CA ARG A 26 -8.39 6.05 -22.59
C ARG A 26 -8.84 4.62 -22.86
N ASP A 27 -9.75 4.45 -23.81
CA ASP A 27 -10.14 3.15 -24.36
C ASP A 27 -8.92 2.32 -24.84
N GLN A 28 -9.00 0.99 -24.80
CA GLN A 28 -7.97 0.11 -25.34
C GLN A 28 -8.33 -0.38 -26.75
N ARG A 29 -8.46 0.55 -27.71
CA ARG A 29 -8.88 0.26 -29.10
C ARG A 29 -7.77 0.58 -30.12
N PRO A 30 -7.58 -0.22 -31.19
CA PRO A 30 -6.66 0.13 -32.26
C PRO A 30 -7.05 1.42 -32.98
N GLY A 31 -6.08 2.28 -33.31
CA GLY A 31 -6.29 3.49 -34.11
C GLY A 31 -6.53 4.78 -33.33
N ILE A 32 -6.69 4.72 -32.00
CA ILE A 32 -6.67 5.92 -31.14
C ILE A 32 -5.25 6.21 -30.65
N TRP A 33 -4.97 7.45 -30.28
CA TRP A 33 -3.68 7.80 -29.66
C TRP A 33 -3.56 7.17 -28.27
N GLU A 34 -2.39 6.60 -27.98
CA GLU A 34 -2.01 6.03 -26.68
C GLU A 34 -3.11 5.17 -26.01
N PRO A 35 -3.55 4.06 -26.62
CA PRO A 35 -4.65 3.25 -26.11
C PRO A 35 -4.35 2.65 -24.73
N GLY A 36 -5.30 2.79 -23.80
CA GLY A 36 -5.17 2.34 -22.41
C GLY A 36 -4.13 3.12 -21.59
N ALA A 37 -3.90 4.39 -21.93
CA ALA A 37 -3.09 5.32 -21.14
C ALA A 37 -3.98 6.37 -20.43
N TRP A 38 -3.48 6.97 -19.36
CA TRP A 38 -4.09 8.12 -18.71
C TRP A 38 -3.70 9.40 -19.44
N SER A 39 -4.68 10.25 -19.73
CA SER A 39 -4.47 11.52 -20.44
C SER A 39 -5.39 12.63 -19.95
N LEU A 40 -5.16 13.83 -20.49
CA LEU A 40 -6.07 14.96 -20.34
C LEU A 40 -7.29 14.77 -21.22
N LEU A 41 -8.42 15.35 -20.80
CA LEU A 41 -9.61 15.49 -21.64
C LEU A 41 -9.34 16.50 -22.77
N GLY A 42 -9.79 16.19 -23.97
CA GLY A 42 -9.59 17.05 -25.13
C GLY A 42 -9.48 16.32 -26.45
N GLY A 43 -9.54 17.10 -27.53
CA GLY A 43 -9.66 16.57 -28.87
C GLY A 43 -9.33 17.58 -29.96
N GLY A 44 -9.67 17.20 -31.18
CA GLY A 44 -9.36 17.97 -32.39
C GLY A 44 -10.37 19.07 -32.65
N ARG A 45 -9.92 20.15 -33.29
CA ARG A 45 -10.79 21.24 -33.69
C ARG A 45 -11.77 20.79 -34.77
N GLU A 46 -13.04 21.08 -34.57
CA GLU A 46 -14.11 20.85 -35.55
C GLU A 46 -14.43 22.12 -36.34
N PRO A 47 -15.04 22.01 -37.54
CA PRO A 47 -15.44 23.17 -38.36
C PRO A 47 -16.37 24.17 -37.64
N GLY A 48 -17.08 23.73 -36.60
CA GLY A 48 -17.96 24.55 -35.78
C GLY A 48 -17.26 25.33 -34.66
N ASP A 49 -16.01 24.99 -34.33
CA ASP A 49 -15.29 25.61 -33.21
C ASP A 49 -14.75 27.00 -33.59
N ARG A 50 -15.12 28.02 -32.80
CA ARG A 50 -14.68 29.41 -33.04
C ARG A 50 -13.18 29.58 -32.84
N ASP A 51 -12.66 28.98 -31.77
CA ASP A 51 -11.25 28.97 -31.39
C ASP A 51 -10.92 27.69 -30.59
N LEU A 52 -9.66 27.56 -30.14
CA LEU A 52 -9.21 26.38 -29.39
C LEU A 52 -9.78 26.30 -27.97
N GLU A 53 -10.23 27.43 -27.39
CA GLU A 53 -10.93 27.41 -26.11
C GLU A 53 -12.34 26.82 -26.29
N ASP A 54 -13.01 27.18 -27.38
CA ASP A 54 -14.29 26.60 -27.80
C ASP A 54 -14.16 25.09 -28.04
N THR A 55 -13.09 24.65 -28.72
CA THR A 55 -12.76 23.21 -28.87
C THR A 55 -12.61 22.55 -27.50
N ALA A 56 -11.78 23.08 -26.58
CA ALA A 56 -11.61 22.48 -25.25
C ALA A 56 -12.93 22.41 -24.46
N ARG A 57 -13.78 23.44 -24.55
CA ARG A 57 -15.09 23.47 -23.89
C ARG A 57 -16.08 22.48 -24.47
N ARG A 58 -16.05 22.25 -25.79
CA ARG A 58 -16.87 21.25 -26.46
C ARG A 58 -16.47 19.85 -25.99
N GLU A 59 -15.18 19.53 -26.08
CA GLU A 59 -14.64 18.22 -25.68
C GLU A 59 -14.93 17.91 -24.21
N LEU A 60 -14.70 18.84 -23.28
CA LEU A 60 -15.05 18.65 -21.87
C LEU A 60 -16.52 18.30 -21.64
N ARG A 61 -17.43 18.92 -22.41
CA ARG A 61 -18.87 18.67 -22.29
C ARG A 61 -19.26 17.35 -22.92
N GLU A 62 -18.70 17.03 -24.07
CA GLU A 62 -19.00 15.80 -24.82
C GLU A 62 -18.41 14.59 -24.10
N GLU A 63 -17.12 14.61 -23.77
CA GLU A 63 -16.40 13.50 -23.15
C GLU A 63 -16.81 13.27 -21.70
N ALA A 64 -16.97 14.33 -20.90
CA ALA A 64 -17.11 14.21 -19.44
C ALA A 64 -18.29 14.99 -18.84
N GLY A 65 -19.18 15.58 -19.66
CA GLY A 65 -20.29 16.40 -19.17
C GLY A 65 -19.86 17.68 -18.43
N LEU A 66 -18.58 18.06 -18.52
CA LEU A 66 -18.01 19.15 -17.73
C LEU A 66 -18.29 20.52 -18.35
N VAL A 67 -18.89 21.41 -17.55
CA VAL A 67 -19.06 22.82 -17.90
C VAL A 67 -18.24 23.67 -16.94
N LEU A 68 -17.00 23.94 -17.35
CA LEU A 68 -16.04 24.70 -16.54
C LEU A 68 -16.13 26.20 -16.82
N GLY A 69 -16.03 27.02 -15.77
CA GLY A 69 -16.13 28.47 -15.88
C GLY A 69 -14.98 29.09 -16.67
N ARG A 70 -13.79 29.18 -16.05
CA ARG A 70 -12.61 29.81 -16.64
C ARG A 70 -11.61 28.75 -17.13
N LEU A 71 -11.30 28.78 -18.42
CA LEU A 71 -10.16 28.09 -19.02
C LEU A 71 -9.05 29.11 -19.27
N THR A 72 -7.81 28.80 -18.91
CA THR A 72 -6.66 29.69 -19.11
C THR A 72 -5.62 29.00 -19.97
N PRO A 73 -5.15 29.59 -21.09
CA PRO A 73 -4.06 29.03 -21.87
C PRO A 73 -2.81 28.81 -21.01
N PHE A 74 -2.23 27.61 -21.07
CA PHE A 74 -1.10 27.24 -20.23
C PHE A 74 0.18 26.93 -21.01
N ALA A 75 0.11 26.03 -21.98
CA ALA A 75 1.26 25.58 -22.76
C ALA A 75 0.82 25.08 -24.14
N VAL A 76 1.78 24.90 -25.05
CA VAL A 76 1.58 24.13 -26.29
C VAL A 76 2.45 22.89 -26.18
N GLU A 77 1.82 21.72 -26.17
CA GLU A 77 2.50 20.43 -26.11
C GLU A 77 2.46 19.74 -27.47
N TYR A 78 3.41 18.83 -27.71
CA TYR A 78 3.49 18.09 -28.95
C TYR A 78 3.16 16.62 -28.69
N ALA A 79 2.14 16.10 -29.37
CA ALA A 79 1.78 14.69 -29.34
C ALA A 79 2.17 14.01 -30.64
N THR A 80 2.67 12.78 -30.56
CA THR A 80 3.00 11.97 -31.73
C THR A 80 1.83 11.04 -32.04
N GLY A 81 1.23 11.20 -33.22
CA GLY A 81 0.16 10.36 -33.72
C GLY A 81 0.63 8.96 -34.12
N THR A 82 -0.33 8.08 -34.41
CA THR A 82 -0.08 6.66 -34.77
C THR A 82 0.68 6.48 -36.08
N ASP A 83 0.77 7.52 -36.92
CA ASP A 83 1.52 7.58 -38.18
C ASP A 83 2.95 8.12 -38.00
N GLY A 84 3.36 8.47 -36.76
CA GLY A 84 4.64 9.10 -36.45
C GLY A 84 4.66 10.61 -36.66
N GLY A 85 3.55 11.21 -37.11
CA GLY A 85 3.41 12.67 -37.23
C GLY A 85 3.30 13.33 -35.87
N THR A 86 3.98 14.46 -35.66
CA THR A 86 3.89 15.22 -34.41
C THR A 86 2.98 16.43 -34.60
N VAL A 87 1.98 16.58 -33.74
CA VAL A 87 0.98 17.64 -33.82
C VAL A 87 0.95 18.49 -32.55
N PRO A 88 0.87 19.83 -32.68
CA PRO A 88 0.77 20.72 -31.53
C PRO A 88 -0.65 20.72 -30.94
N ILE A 89 -0.72 20.64 -29.61
CA ILE A 89 -1.93 20.67 -28.79
C ILE A 89 -1.85 21.88 -27.87
N GLN A 90 -2.87 22.75 -27.91
CA GLN A 90 -3.00 23.85 -26.95
C GLN A 90 -3.54 23.30 -25.63
N ILE A 91 -2.78 23.45 -24.55
CA ILE A 91 -3.20 23.10 -23.20
C ILE A 91 -3.85 24.29 -22.53
N PHE A 92 -5.04 24.10 -22.00
CA PHE A 92 -5.72 25.01 -21.09
C PHE A 92 -5.66 24.46 -19.67
N THR A 93 -5.70 25.33 -18.67
CA THR A 93 -5.91 24.95 -17.27
C THR A 93 -7.27 25.40 -16.79
N ALA A 94 -7.87 24.61 -15.93
CA ALA A 94 -9.12 24.94 -15.26
C ALA A 94 -9.13 24.36 -13.84
N GLU A 95 -9.76 25.09 -12.94
CA GLU A 95 -10.05 24.60 -11.59
C GLU A 95 -11.44 23.98 -11.57
N TRP A 96 -11.54 22.77 -11.04
CA TRP A 96 -12.82 22.10 -10.82
C TRP A 96 -12.81 21.35 -9.51
N GLU A 97 -13.91 21.48 -8.77
CA GLU A 97 -14.16 20.79 -7.51
C GLU A 97 -15.40 19.92 -7.70
N GLY A 98 -15.22 18.62 -7.51
CA GLY A 98 -16.30 17.67 -7.68
C GLY A 98 -15.79 16.24 -7.70
N ASP A 99 -16.74 15.32 -7.82
CA ASP A 99 -16.48 13.89 -7.84
C ASP A 99 -16.46 13.39 -9.30
N PRO A 100 -15.30 12.95 -9.81
CA PRO A 100 -15.16 12.39 -11.16
C PRO A 100 -16.12 11.22 -11.43
N ASP A 101 -16.43 10.44 -10.40
CA ASP A 101 -17.27 9.24 -10.51
C ASP A 101 -18.74 9.60 -10.82
N THR A 102 -19.12 10.87 -10.65
CA THR A 102 -20.47 11.40 -10.97
C THR A 102 -20.59 11.96 -12.39
N LEU A 103 -19.48 12.08 -13.12
CA LEU A 103 -19.46 12.65 -14.45
C LEU A 103 -19.85 11.62 -15.51
N PRO A 104 -20.73 11.96 -16.46
CA PRO A 104 -21.04 11.08 -17.57
C PRO A 104 -19.83 11.02 -18.51
N LEU A 105 -19.12 9.89 -18.51
CA LEU A 105 -18.00 9.64 -19.42
C LEU A 105 -18.52 8.97 -20.69
N THR A 106 -18.36 9.64 -21.84
CA THR A 106 -18.80 9.12 -23.14
C THR A 106 -17.65 8.53 -23.97
N GLU A 107 -16.42 8.98 -23.71
CA GLU A 107 -15.18 8.47 -24.32
C GLU A 107 -14.13 8.17 -23.23
N GLY A 108 -13.57 6.96 -23.24
CA GLY A 108 -12.69 6.45 -22.18
C GLY A 108 -13.37 5.53 -21.18
N VAL A 109 -12.58 5.02 -20.23
CA VAL A 109 -12.96 3.98 -19.27
C VAL A 109 -13.39 4.55 -17.92
N MET A 110 -12.65 5.55 -17.40
CA MET A 110 -12.96 6.21 -16.13
C MET A 110 -12.23 7.55 -16.01
N LEU A 111 -12.74 8.41 -15.14
CA LEU A 111 -12.09 9.64 -14.69
C LEU A 111 -11.59 9.46 -13.26
N ARG A 112 -10.41 9.99 -12.94
CA ARG A 112 -9.87 9.88 -11.58
C ARG A 112 -8.96 11.05 -11.23
N TRP A 113 -8.99 11.43 -9.96
CA TRP A 113 -8.04 12.37 -9.36
C TRP A 113 -6.72 11.66 -9.04
N PHE A 114 -5.61 12.29 -9.40
CA PHE A 114 -4.28 11.84 -9.03
C PHE A 114 -3.44 12.99 -8.49
N THR A 115 -2.62 12.70 -7.48
CA THR A 115 -1.55 13.60 -7.07
C THR A 115 -0.32 13.41 -7.97
N PRO A 116 0.50 14.44 -8.22
CA PRO A 116 1.65 14.32 -9.10
C PRO A 116 2.66 13.24 -8.71
N ASP A 117 2.77 12.89 -7.43
CA ASP A 117 3.72 11.89 -6.91
C ASP A 117 3.34 10.44 -7.25
N VAL A 118 2.07 10.15 -7.51
CA VAL A 118 1.64 8.80 -7.93
C VAL A 118 1.61 8.61 -9.44
N MET A 119 1.69 9.70 -10.22
CA MET A 119 1.53 9.67 -11.67
C MET A 119 2.65 8.94 -12.41
N ASP A 120 3.84 8.82 -11.83
CA ASP A 120 4.96 8.04 -12.38
C ASP A 120 4.63 6.54 -12.48
N ARG A 121 3.63 6.08 -11.72
CA ARG A 121 3.14 4.69 -11.71
C ARG A 121 2.03 4.46 -12.73
N LEU A 122 1.50 5.53 -13.33
CA LEU A 122 0.43 5.44 -14.31
C LEU A 122 1.02 5.23 -15.70
N ARG A 123 0.35 4.40 -16.49
CA ARG A 123 0.64 4.31 -17.93
C ARG A 123 0.13 5.60 -18.58
N MET A 124 1.01 6.58 -18.80
CA MET A 124 0.71 7.89 -19.42
C MET A 124 1.91 8.40 -20.22
N SER A 125 1.70 9.41 -21.07
CA SER A 125 2.81 10.02 -21.81
C SER A 125 3.78 10.76 -20.88
N ALA A 126 5.07 10.68 -21.16
CA ALA A 126 6.10 11.41 -20.42
C ALA A 126 5.92 12.94 -20.55
N THR A 127 5.38 13.43 -21.68
CA THR A 127 5.11 14.84 -21.92
C THR A 127 3.92 15.34 -21.07
N THR A 128 2.87 14.53 -20.91
CA THR A 128 1.75 14.85 -20.01
C THR A 128 2.21 14.87 -18.54
N LEU A 129 3.07 13.92 -18.14
CA LEU A 129 3.62 13.90 -16.78
C LEU A 129 4.49 15.14 -16.49
N ASP A 130 5.37 15.52 -17.44
CA ASP A 130 6.18 16.73 -17.33
C ASP A 130 5.31 18.00 -17.27
N LEU A 131 4.25 18.06 -18.08
CA LEU A 131 3.27 19.15 -18.08
C LEU A 131 2.61 19.33 -16.70
N VAL A 132 2.16 18.23 -16.07
CA VAL A 132 1.58 18.25 -14.72
C VAL A 132 2.60 18.78 -13.71
N ARG A 133 3.84 18.29 -13.76
CA ARG A 133 4.92 18.71 -12.85
C ARG A 133 5.24 20.20 -13.01
N ARG A 134 5.32 20.71 -14.26
CA ARG A 134 5.50 22.14 -14.54
C ARG A 134 4.34 22.98 -14.01
N HIS A 135 3.11 22.50 -14.10
CA HIS A 135 1.96 23.20 -13.55
C HIS A 135 1.98 23.21 -12.01
N ALA A 136 2.29 22.07 -11.39
CA ALA A 136 2.37 21.92 -9.94
C ALA A 136 3.49 22.77 -9.32
N ALA A 137 4.57 23.02 -10.05
CA ALA A 137 5.71 23.82 -9.60
C ALA A 137 5.47 25.35 -9.66
N ARG A 138 4.33 25.84 -10.17
CA ARG A 138 4.07 27.28 -10.28
C ARG A 138 3.77 27.92 -8.91
N PRO A 139 4.36 29.10 -8.61
CA PRO A 139 4.02 29.84 -7.40
C PRO A 139 2.57 30.33 -7.48
N GLY A 140 1.72 29.86 -6.55
CA GLY A 140 0.28 30.11 -6.51
C GLY A 140 -0.58 28.85 -6.66
N THR A 141 -0.01 27.74 -7.14
CA THR A 141 -0.53 26.40 -6.91
C THR A 141 0.00 25.97 -5.54
N PRO A 142 -0.83 25.56 -4.57
CA PRO A 142 -0.29 25.12 -3.29
C PRO A 142 0.63 23.92 -3.56
N ALA A 143 1.92 24.07 -3.24
CA ALA A 143 2.79 22.92 -3.02
C ALA A 143 2.08 21.99 -2.01
N PRO A 144 2.27 20.66 -2.06
CA PRO A 144 1.71 19.74 -1.08
C PRO A 144 2.32 20.08 0.29
N GLY A 145 1.69 21.04 0.95
CA GLY A 145 1.94 21.38 2.31
C GLY A 145 1.43 20.21 3.11
N ALA A 146 2.35 19.53 3.78
CA ALA A 146 2.03 18.85 5.03
C ALA A 146 1.34 19.88 5.95
N VAL A 147 0.02 19.96 5.86
CA VAL A 147 -0.84 20.78 6.69
C VAL A 147 -2.07 19.95 7.02
N SER A 148 -1.90 19.20 8.12
CA SER A 148 -2.87 19.11 9.20
C SER A 148 -3.91 20.23 9.17
N GLY A 149 -5.19 19.89 8.96
CA GLY A 149 -6.23 20.90 8.85
C GLY A 149 -7.65 20.34 8.74
N THR A 150 -7.98 19.36 9.56
CA THR A 150 -9.37 19.01 9.85
C THR A 150 -10.13 20.20 10.43
N GLY A 151 -11.18 20.62 9.74
CA GLY A 151 -12.42 21.09 10.36
C GLY A 151 -13.32 19.88 10.67
N ARG A 152 -12.85 19.07 11.63
CA ARG A 152 -13.40 17.89 12.37
C ARG A 152 -14.51 17.01 11.74
N PRO A 153 -14.32 15.67 11.61
CA PRO A 153 -13.99 14.76 12.72
C PRO A 153 -12.48 14.76 12.96
N ASP A 154 -12.04 14.54 14.21
CA ASP A 154 -10.63 14.61 14.63
C ASP A 154 -9.68 14.08 13.54
N GLY A 155 -8.57 14.77 13.25
CA GLY A 155 -7.52 14.36 12.28
C GLY A 155 -6.78 13.09 12.64
N ARG A 156 -7.53 12.02 12.89
CA ARG A 156 -7.12 10.65 13.11
C ARG A 156 -7.40 9.90 11.82
N GLU A 157 -6.48 9.03 11.44
CA GLU A 157 -6.78 7.94 10.51
C GLU A 157 -8.15 7.35 10.88
N PRO A 158 -9.09 7.15 9.94
CA PRO A 158 -10.43 6.65 10.24
C PRO A 158 -10.40 5.41 11.14
N GLU A 159 -9.40 4.55 10.94
CA GLU A 159 -9.19 3.32 11.71
C GLU A 159 -8.61 3.56 13.12
N SER A 160 -7.79 4.60 13.31
CA SER A 160 -7.40 5.04 14.66
C SER A 160 -8.62 5.57 15.42
N ALA A 161 -9.51 6.29 14.74
CA ALA A 161 -10.77 6.75 15.31
C ALA A 161 -11.70 5.57 15.67
N VAL A 162 -11.83 4.58 14.78
CA VAL A 162 -12.55 3.31 15.04
C VAL A 162 -11.99 2.62 16.28
N ARG A 163 -10.66 2.41 16.33
CA ARG A 163 -9.99 1.72 17.44
C ARG A 163 -10.28 2.41 18.77
N GLU A 164 -10.23 3.73 18.80
CA GLU A 164 -10.51 4.50 20.03
C GLU A 164 -11.96 4.40 20.47
N VAL A 165 -12.92 4.44 19.52
CA VAL A 165 -14.34 4.26 19.84
C VAL A 165 -14.58 2.88 20.42
N TRP A 166 -14.03 1.82 19.81
CA TRP A 166 -14.14 0.45 20.34
C TRP A 166 -13.39 0.28 21.67
N THR A 167 -12.30 1.03 21.88
CA THR A 167 -11.59 1.09 23.16
C THR A 167 -12.42 1.75 24.26
N ALA A 168 -13.11 2.86 23.95
CA ALA A 168 -14.03 3.51 24.86
C ALA A 168 -15.24 2.61 25.17
N TYR A 169 -15.75 1.89 24.17
CA TYR A 169 -16.83 0.92 24.32
C TYR A 169 -16.43 -0.24 25.24
N GLY A 170 -15.24 -0.84 25.03
CA GLY A 170 -14.71 -1.89 25.91
C GLY A 170 -14.46 -1.39 27.34
N ALA A 171 -13.91 -0.18 27.49
CA ALA A 171 -13.68 0.44 28.80
C ALA A 171 -15.00 0.68 29.56
N HIS A 172 -16.07 1.04 28.85
CA HIS A 172 -17.40 1.17 29.44
C HIS A 172 -17.88 -0.16 30.05
N HIS A 173 -17.74 -1.27 29.33
CA HIS A 173 -18.11 -2.59 29.82
C HIS A 173 -17.24 -3.08 30.98
N LEU A 174 -15.93 -2.82 30.93
CA LEU A 174 -15.00 -3.11 32.03
C LEU A 174 -15.42 -2.37 33.32
N ARG A 175 -15.70 -1.06 33.23
CA ARG A 175 -16.15 -0.27 34.40
C ARG A 175 -17.46 -0.79 35.01
N ARG A 176 -18.37 -1.34 34.19
CA ARG A 176 -19.63 -1.92 34.64
C ARG A 176 -19.51 -3.36 35.13
N GLY A 177 -18.36 -4.01 34.95
CA GLY A 177 -18.21 -5.44 35.21
C GLY A 177 -19.15 -6.29 34.34
N THR A 178 -19.38 -5.88 33.08
CA THR A 178 -20.25 -6.66 32.17
C THR A 178 -19.59 -8.00 31.86
N PRO A 179 -20.25 -9.15 32.17
CA PRO A 179 -19.66 -10.46 31.93
C PRO A 179 -19.48 -10.71 30.43
N VAL A 180 -18.46 -11.50 30.08
CA VAL A 180 -18.33 -12.08 28.75
C VAL A 180 -19.10 -13.39 28.77
N GLU A 181 -20.06 -13.53 27.86
CA GLU A 181 -20.90 -14.73 27.76
C GLU A 181 -20.36 -15.66 26.68
N ASP A 182 -20.28 -16.94 27.02
CA ASP A 182 -19.97 -18.02 26.09
C ASP A 182 -21.12 -18.20 25.10
N VAL A 183 -20.79 -18.46 23.84
CA VAL A 183 -21.77 -18.73 22.80
C VAL A 183 -21.82 -20.23 22.47
N ALA A 184 -23.04 -20.77 22.40
CA ALA A 184 -23.29 -22.13 21.95
C ALA A 184 -23.28 -22.26 20.41
N ARG A 185 -23.31 -21.13 19.69
CA ARG A 185 -23.42 -21.05 18.24
C ARG A 185 -22.77 -19.75 17.72
N LEU A 186 -22.17 -19.79 16.53
CA LEU A 186 -21.75 -18.58 15.82
C LEU A 186 -22.96 -17.78 15.36
N ARG A 187 -22.96 -16.47 15.58
CA ARG A 187 -24.07 -15.59 15.20
C ARG A 187 -23.62 -14.61 14.13
N TRP A 188 -24.00 -14.87 12.88
CA TRP A 188 -23.62 -14.03 11.73
C TRP A 188 -24.51 -12.81 11.56
N GLY A 189 -25.75 -12.86 12.04
CA GLY A 189 -26.68 -11.75 12.00
C GLY A 189 -27.27 -11.41 13.36
N TYR A 190 -28.40 -10.71 13.32
CA TYR A 190 -29.13 -10.31 14.53
C TYR A 190 -29.94 -11.47 15.10
N ALA A 191 -29.98 -11.58 16.43
CA ALA A 191 -30.60 -12.67 17.16
C ALA A 191 -30.10 -14.07 16.71
N GLU A 192 -31.00 -15.04 16.56
CA GLU A 192 -30.68 -16.41 16.12
C GLU A 192 -30.81 -16.61 14.59
N ASN A 193 -30.89 -15.51 13.82
CA ASN A 193 -31.04 -15.58 12.37
C ASN A 193 -29.72 -15.92 11.65
N GLY A 194 -29.85 -16.65 10.54
CA GLY A 194 -28.75 -17.13 9.71
C GLY A 194 -28.25 -18.51 10.12
N PRO A 195 -27.20 -19.02 9.44
CA PRO A 195 -26.55 -20.28 9.80
C PRO A 195 -25.73 -20.14 11.09
N GLY A 196 -25.25 -21.26 11.64
CA GLY A 196 -24.26 -21.32 12.71
C GLY A 196 -22.84 -21.55 12.17
N ALA A 197 -22.04 -22.35 12.88
CA ALA A 197 -20.68 -22.70 12.47
C ALA A 197 -20.66 -23.67 11.27
N GLU A 198 -21.77 -24.31 10.91
CA GLU A 198 -21.88 -25.24 9.79
C GLU A 198 -21.51 -24.61 8.43
N VAL A 199 -21.69 -23.29 8.29
CA VAL A 199 -21.26 -22.55 7.09
C VAL A 199 -19.74 -22.55 6.92
N LEU A 200 -19.00 -22.77 8.02
CA LEU A 200 -17.55 -22.88 8.02
C LEU A 200 -17.06 -24.30 7.71
N GLY A 201 -17.94 -25.30 7.57
CA GLY A 201 -17.57 -26.70 7.36
C GLY A 201 -16.80 -27.31 8.53
N ASP A 202 -16.06 -28.39 8.28
CA ASP A 202 -15.21 -29.03 9.30
C ASP A 202 -14.01 -28.14 9.65
N LEU A 203 -13.82 -27.93 10.95
CA LEU A 203 -12.79 -27.05 11.52
C LEU A 203 -11.63 -27.83 12.16
N SER A 204 -11.74 -29.16 12.23
CA SER A 204 -10.81 -30.02 12.95
C SER A 204 -9.38 -29.83 12.47
N GLY A 205 -8.52 -29.27 13.32
CA GLY A 205 -7.10 -29.07 13.04
C GLY A 205 -6.78 -27.96 12.03
N LEU A 206 -7.78 -27.19 11.57
CA LEU A 206 -7.56 -26.04 10.69
C LEU A 206 -6.93 -24.87 11.46
N ARG A 207 -6.06 -24.12 10.80
CA ARG A 207 -5.59 -22.81 11.28
C ARG A 207 -6.61 -21.75 10.86
N VAL A 208 -7.31 -21.20 11.85
CA VAL A 208 -8.42 -20.26 11.67
C VAL A 208 -8.04 -18.89 12.24
N LEU A 209 -8.41 -17.82 11.55
CA LEU A 209 -8.32 -16.46 12.06
C LEU A 209 -9.72 -15.92 12.35
N ASP A 210 -9.96 -15.49 13.59
CA ASP A 210 -11.09 -14.63 13.96
C ASP A 210 -10.63 -13.17 13.95
N LEU A 211 -10.98 -12.43 12.90
CA LEU A 211 -10.50 -11.07 12.66
C LEU A 211 -11.49 -10.03 13.24
N GLY A 212 -11.01 -9.16 14.12
CA GLY A 212 -11.85 -8.26 14.90
C GLY A 212 -12.68 -9.04 15.93
N SER A 213 -12.00 -9.94 16.66
CA SER A 213 -12.61 -10.95 17.54
C SER A 213 -13.35 -10.36 18.76
N GLY A 214 -13.16 -9.08 19.08
CA GLY A 214 -13.80 -8.39 20.18
C GLY A 214 -13.51 -9.07 21.51
N THR A 215 -14.57 -9.61 22.14
CA THR A 215 -14.46 -10.35 23.42
C THR A 215 -13.95 -11.78 23.25
N GLY A 216 -13.66 -12.24 22.03
CA GLY A 216 -13.14 -13.58 21.75
C GLY A 216 -14.17 -14.70 21.83
N ARG A 217 -15.46 -14.40 22.04
CA ARG A 217 -16.51 -15.43 22.22
C ARG A 217 -16.66 -16.37 21.01
N HIS A 218 -16.54 -15.84 19.79
CA HIS A 218 -16.62 -16.65 18.57
C HIS A 218 -15.34 -17.45 18.38
N ALA A 219 -14.16 -16.83 18.50
CA ALA A 219 -12.89 -17.53 18.51
C ALA A 219 -12.82 -18.70 19.52
N ALA A 220 -13.32 -18.49 20.74
CA ALA A 220 -13.39 -19.53 21.77
C ALA A 220 -14.32 -20.68 21.38
N HIS A 221 -15.46 -20.37 20.78
CA HIS A 221 -16.37 -21.39 20.23
C HIS A 221 -15.68 -22.20 19.12
N LEU A 222 -14.98 -21.55 18.19
CA LEU A 222 -14.26 -22.21 17.10
C LEU A 222 -13.11 -23.10 17.62
N ALA A 223 -12.37 -22.65 18.64
CA ALA A 223 -11.31 -23.44 19.27
C ALA A 223 -11.88 -24.72 19.93
N ARG A 224 -13.05 -24.62 20.57
CA ARG A 224 -13.77 -25.78 21.15
C ARG A 224 -14.27 -26.76 20.09
N LEU A 225 -14.49 -26.30 18.86
CA LEU A 225 -14.80 -27.15 17.70
C LEU A 225 -13.55 -27.81 17.07
N GLY A 226 -12.37 -27.61 17.65
CA GLY A 226 -11.13 -28.29 17.25
C GLY A 226 -10.22 -27.50 16.30
N ALA A 227 -10.52 -26.23 16.04
CA ALA A 227 -9.64 -25.34 15.29
C ALA A 227 -8.43 -24.86 16.13
N ARG A 228 -7.33 -24.53 15.46
CA ARG A 228 -6.26 -23.67 16.01
C ARG A 228 -6.57 -22.23 15.62
N VAL A 229 -7.05 -21.44 16.58
CA VAL A 229 -7.61 -20.12 16.33
C VAL A 229 -6.65 -19.02 16.76
N ASP A 230 -6.30 -18.14 15.84
CA ASP A 230 -5.76 -16.82 16.15
C ASP A 230 -6.92 -15.84 16.23
N ALA A 231 -7.06 -15.12 17.34
CA ALA A 231 -8.09 -14.11 17.55
C ALA A 231 -7.45 -12.73 17.62
N VAL A 232 -7.62 -11.94 16.57
CA VAL A 232 -6.99 -10.63 16.43
C VAL A 232 -7.99 -9.55 16.81
N GLU A 233 -7.60 -8.66 17.72
CA GLU A 233 -8.40 -7.53 18.17
C GLU A 233 -7.54 -6.27 18.31
N ALA A 234 -8.00 -5.16 17.74
CA ALA A 234 -7.27 -3.89 17.72
C ALA A 234 -7.52 -3.04 18.98
N SER A 235 -8.65 -3.24 19.66
CA SER A 235 -9.01 -2.54 20.88
C SER A 235 -8.34 -3.19 22.10
N PRO A 236 -7.45 -2.47 22.83
CA PRO A 236 -6.82 -3.02 24.03
C PRO A 236 -7.83 -3.42 25.11
N THR A 237 -8.96 -2.72 25.25
CA THR A 237 -9.95 -3.01 26.30
C THR A 237 -10.87 -4.18 25.94
N GLN A 238 -11.13 -4.43 24.65
CA GLN A 238 -11.79 -5.67 24.23
C GLN A 238 -10.85 -6.86 24.36
N HIS A 239 -9.58 -6.68 23.95
CA HIS A 239 -8.54 -7.69 24.13
C HIS A 239 -8.35 -8.04 25.60
N GLU A 240 -8.33 -7.06 26.51
CA GLU A 240 -8.26 -7.30 27.97
C GLU A 240 -9.43 -8.17 28.45
N ARG A 241 -10.67 -7.88 28.03
CA ARG A 241 -11.84 -8.69 28.37
C ARG A 241 -11.73 -10.11 27.84
N SER A 242 -11.24 -10.27 26.61
CA SER A 242 -11.00 -11.57 25.98
C SER A 242 -9.93 -12.36 26.73
N ALA A 243 -8.80 -11.73 27.04
CA ALA A 243 -7.68 -12.34 27.75
C ALA A 243 -8.05 -12.76 29.17
N ALA A 244 -8.80 -11.94 29.89
CA ALA A 244 -9.28 -12.24 31.23
C ALA A 244 -10.20 -13.47 31.28
N HIS A 245 -11.00 -13.70 30.23
CA HIS A 245 -11.98 -14.78 30.21
C HIS A 245 -11.49 -16.05 29.50
N TYR A 246 -10.74 -15.92 28.40
CA TYR A 246 -10.32 -17.03 27.53
C TYR A 246 -8.81 -17.24 27.45
N GLY A 247 -7.98 -16.49 28.18
CA GLY A 247 -6.51 -16.54 28.04
C GLY A 247 -5.85 -17.90 28.30
N ALA A 248 -6.55 -18.82 28.95
CA ALA A 248 -6.10 -20.18 29.21
C ALA A 248 -6.76 -21.25 28.30
N LEU A 249 -7.58 -20.86 27.33
CA LEU A 249 -8.31 -21.81 26.49
C LEU A 249 -7.37 -22.48 25.48
N PRO A 250 -7.25 -23.83 25.49
CA PRO A 250 -6.42 -24.54 24.52
C PRO A 250 -6.90 -24.34 23.09
N GLY A 251 -5.95 -24.19 22.16
CA GLY A 251 -6.26 -23.98 20.75
C GLY A 251 -6.65 -22.54 20.40
N LEU A 252 -6.66 -21.61 21.36
CA LEU A 252 -6.94 -20.20 21.13
C LEU A 252 -5.72 -19.34 21.46
N ARG A 253 -5.26 -18.55 20.50
CA ARG A 253 -4.22 -17.52 20.65
C ARG A 253 -4.87 -16.15 20.53
N LEU A 254 -4.84 -15.37 21.62
CA LEU A 254 -5.36 -14.01 21.65
C LEU A 254 -4.26 -13.02 21.26
N ILE A 255 -4.53 -12.14 20.30
CA ILE A 255 -3.54 -11.24 19.71
C ILE A 255 -4.09 -9.81 19.74
N HIS A 256 -3.36 -8.90 20.38
CA HIS A 256 -3.63 -7.47 20.33
C HIS A 256 -2.84 -6.86 19.17
N ALA A 257 -3.52 -6.59 18.06
CA ALA A 257 -2.89 -6.04 16.85
C ALA A 257 -3.92 -5.37 15.94
N ASP A 258 -3.44 -4.46 15.09
CA ASP A 258 -4.19 -4.03 13.91
C ASP A 258 -4.34 -5.21 12.93
N ALA A 259 -5.52 -5.31 12.30
CA ALA A 259 -5.86 -6.40 11.39
C ALA A 259 -4.85 -6.54 10.24
N VAL A 260 -4.55 -5.45 9.55
CA VAL A 260 -3.67 -5.47 8.37
C VAL A 260 -2.22 -5.67 8.78
N THR A 261 -1.77 -5.01 9.86
CA THR A 261 -0.42 -5.25 10.41
C THR A 261 -0.20 -6.72 10.76
N HIS A 262 -1.17 -7.37 11.40
CA HIS A 262 -1.11 -8.80 11.69
C HIS A 262 -1.03 -9.64 10.40
N LEU A 263 -1.96 -9.41 9.48
CA LEU A 263 -2.03 -10.15 8.21
C LEU A 263 -0.76 -10.01 7.35
N SER A 264 -0.10 -8.84 7.38
CA SER A 264 1.15 -8.59 6.65
C SER A 264 2.39 -9.15 7.34
N GLY A 265 2.35 -9.37 8.66
CA GLY A 265 3.49 -9.89 9.43
C GLY A 265 3.56 -11.41 9.51
N GLU A 266 2.44 -12.11 9.31
CA GLU A 266 2.36 -13.57 9.40
C GLU A 266 2.98 -14.27 8.18
N SER A 267 3.80 -15.30 8.45
CA SER A 267 4.47 -16.09 7.41
C SER A 267 3.68 -17.34 7.00
N GLU A 268 2.80 -17.86 7.87
CA GLU A 268 2.00 -19.05 7.60
C GLU A 268 0.56 -18.66 7.22
N PRO A 269 0.09 -19.01 6.01
CA PRO A 269 -1.27 -18.68 5.59
C PRO A 269 -2.36 -19.45 6.36
N TYR A 270 -3.53 -18.84 6.52
CA TYR A 270 -4.70 -19.42 7.16
C TYR A 270 -5.49 -20.35 6.23
N ASP A 271 -6.06 -21.41 6.81
CA ASP A 271 -7.06 -22.27 6.13
C ASP A 271 -8.40 -21.56 5.96
N LEU A 272 -8.77 -20.77 6.97
CA LEU A 272 -10.05 -20.06 7.06
C LEU A 272 -9.83 -18.74 7.80
N VAL A 273 -10.33 -17.65 7.25
CA VAL A 273 -10.52 -16.40 7.97
C VAL A 273 -12.02 -16.20 8.17
N CYS A 274 -12.43 -15.95 9.41
CA CYS A 274 -13.78 -15.56 9.75
C CYS A 274 -13.82 -14.20 10.45
N ALA A 275 -14.90 -13.46 10.27
CA ALA A 275 -15.08 -12.18 10.93
C ALA A 275 -16.57 -11.84 11.06
N VAL A 276 -17.03 -11.65 12.29
CA VAL A 276 -18.43 -11.37 12.59
C VAL A 276 -18.61 -9.88 12.86
N HIS A 277 -19.27 -9.17 11.94
CA HIS A 277 -19.52 -7.72 11.98
C HIS A 277 -18.28 -6.81 12.06
N ALA A 278 -17.06 -7.35 11.95
CA ALA A 278 -15.84 -6.58 12.11
C ALA A 278 -15.41 -5.82 10.85
N LEU A 279 -15.56 -6.41 9.66
CA LEU A 279 -15.08 -5.77 8.41
C LEU A 279 -15.80 -4.46 8.08
N SER A 280 -16.98 -4.23 8.65
CA SER A 280 -17.68 -2.96 8.50
C SER A 280 -16.89 -1.78 9.10
N TYR A 281 -15.83 -2.02 9.87
CA TYR A 281 -15.06 -0.97 10.54
C TYR A 281 -13.61 -0.85 10.05
N ILE A 282 -13.26 -1.51 8.96
CA ILE A 282 -11.91 -1.50 8.39
C ILE A 282 -12.03 -1.11 6.91
N ASP A 283 -11.13 -0.27 6.41
CA ASP A 283 -11.18 0.13 5.00
C ASP A 283 -11.01 -1.10 4.08
N PRO A 284 -12.00 -1.43 3.23
CA PRO A 284 -11.91 -2.59 2.34
C PRO A 284 -10.68 -2.56 1.43
N HIS A 285 -10.25 -1.38 0.96
CA HIS A 285 -9.09 -1.25 0.07
C HIS A 285 -7.77 -1.57 0.78
N ARG A 286 -7.71 -1.35 2.10
CA ARG A 286 -6.55 -1.70 2.94
C ARG A 286 -6.59 -3.17 3.34
N LEU A 287 -7.78 -3.67 3.69
CA LEU A 287 -7.96 -5.01 4.27
C LEU A 287 -7.93 -6.15 3.24
N LEU A 288 -8.63 -5.99 2.12
CA LEU A 288 -8.81 -7.08 1.16
C LEU A 288 -7.50 -7.58 0.51
N PRO A 289 -6.51 -6.73 0.15
CA PRO A 289 -5.20 -7.21 -0.31
C PRO A 289 -4.47 -8.06 0.73
N ALA A 290 -4.55 -7.67 2.01
CA ALA A 290 -3.92 -8.40 3.11
C ALA A 290 -4.60 -9.75 3.33
N LEU A 291 -5.94 -9.81 3.31
CA LEU A 291 -6.71 -11.05 3.40
C LEU A 291 -6.40 -12.00 2.24
N ALA A 292 -6.34 -11.50 1.01
CA ALA A 292 -6.03 -12.30 -0.17
C ALA A 292 -4.64 -12.96 -0.08
N THR A 293 -3.69 -12.29 0.57
CA THR A 293 -2.32 -12.81 0.76
C THR A 293 -2.26 -13.81 1.92
N ALA A 294 -2.94 -13.51 3.02
CA ALA A 294 -2.90 -14.29 4.26
C ALA A 294 -3.70 -15.62 4.19
N LEU A 295 -4.60 -15.79 3.22
CA LEU A 295 -5.29 -17.06 2.99
C LEU A 295 -4.41 -18.00 2.18
N ARG A 296 -4.34 -19.30 2.53
CA ARG A 296 -3.70 -20.26 1.62
C ARG A 296 -4.48 -20.38 0.30
N PRO A 297 -3.86 -20.89 -0.78
CA PRO A 297 -4.60 -21.39 -1.94
C PRO A 297 -5.74 -22.33 -1.56
N GLY A 298 -6.96 -22.02 -2.02
CA GLY A 298 -8.19 -22.74 -1.66
C GLY A 298 -8.74 -22.41 -0.26
N GLY A 299 -8.08 -21.51 0.49
CA GLY A 299 -8.55 -21.04 1.79
C GLY A 299 -9.83 -20.23 1.67
N ARG A 300 -10.63 -20.23 2.74
CA ARG A 300 -11.96 -19.63 2.77
C ARG A 300 -11.98 -18.33 3.58
N LEU A 301 -12.78 -17.38 3.14
CA LEU A 301 -13.10 -16.15 3.85
C LEU A 301 -14.60 -16.12 4.09
N VAL A 302 -15.03 -16.12 5.35
CA VAL A 302 -16.46 -16.05 5.68
C VAL A 302 -16.71 -14.93 6.66
N PHE A 303 -17.53 -13.96 6.29
CA PHE A 303 -17.73 -12.79 7.13
C PHE A 303 -19.13 -12.23 7.07
N SER A 304 -19.56 -11.60 8.16
CA SER A 304 -20.76 -10.78 8.16
C SER A 304 -20.43 -9.30 8.29
N VAL A 305 -21.17 -8.47 7.57
CA VAL A 305 -21.06 -7.01 7.57
C VAL A 305 -22.43 -6.39 7.70
N LEU A 306 -22.49 -5.25 8.36
CA LEU A 306 -23.72 -4.47 8.49
C LEU A 306 -24.19 -3.99 7.10
N HIS A 307 -25.46 -4.23 6.80
CA HIS A 307 -26.11 -3.87 5.54
C HIS A 307 -26.81 -2.51 5.65
N THR A 308 -27.40 -2.23 6.81
CA THR A 308 -27.92 -0.90 7.20
C THR A 308 -27.07 -0.31 8.33
N ASN A 309 -27.05 1.03 8.45
CA ASN A 309 -26.46 1.68 9.63
C ASN A 309 -27.54 1.94 10.70
N SER A 310 -27.15 2.45 11.87
CA SER A 310 -28.06 2.78 12.99
C SER A 310 -29.18 3.77 12.63
N ALA A 311 -29.05 4.53 11.54
CA ALA A 311 -30.09 5.43 11.05
C ALA A 311 -31.06 4.76 10.05
N GLY A 312 -30.88 3.47 9.78
CA GLY A 312 -31.68 2.73 8.80
C GLY A 312 -31.33 3.02 7.34
N ASN A 313 -30.20 3.69 7.07
CA ASN A 313 -29.82 3.99 5.68
C ASN A 313 -29.48 2.70 4.92
N PRO A 314 -29.97 2.53 3.68
CA PRO A 314 -29.69 1.36 2.87
C PRO A 314 -28.19 1.23 2.56
N PRO A 315 -27.70 0.06 2.15
CA PRO A 315 -26.30 -0.11 1.75
C PRO A 315 -25.94 0.77 0.53
N SER A 316 -24.65 1.09 0.38
CA SER A 316 -24.13 1.94 -0.69
C SER A 316 -23.32 1.16 -1.73
N GLU A 317 -23.36 1.61 -2.98
CA GLU A 317 -22.38 1.18 -4.02
C GLU A 317 -21.06 1.97 -3.88
N GLU A 318 -21.09 3.15 -3.27
CA GLU A 318 -19.90 3.96 -3.00
C GLU A 318 -19.11 3.39 -1.82
N VAL A 319 -17.79 3.21 -2.00
CA VAL A 319 -16.88 2.74 -0.94
C VAL A 319 -16.48 3.92 -0.06
N ARG A 320 -17.45 4.42 0.70
CA ARG A 320 -17.26 5.54 1.59
C ARG A 320 -17.75 5.20 2.99
N ALA A 321 -16.94 5.53 3.99
CA ALA A 321 -17.33 5.39 5.37
C ALA A 321 -18.48 6.35 5.71
N ARG A 322 -19.43 5.88 6.51
CA ARG A 322 -20.54 6.64 7.05
C ARG A 322 -20.66 6.45 8.56
N PRO A 323 -21.35 7.36 9.29
CA PRO A 323 -21.51 7.22 10.73
C PRO A 323 -22.33 5.99 11.12
N GLN A 324 -21.89 5.32 12.18
CA GLN A 324 -22.59 4.28 12.93
C GLN A 324 -22.65 4.67 14.39
N ILE A 325 -23.84 4.55 14.98
CA ILE A 325 -24.06 4.79 16.40
C ILE A 325 -23.96 3.47 17.17
N LEU A 326 -23.18 3.48 18.25
CA LEU A 326 -23.04 2.39 19.21
C LEU A 326 -23.71 2.82 20.53
N PRO A 327 -24.84 2.21 20.93
CA PRO A 327 -25.48 2.53 22.20
C PRO A 327 -24.66 1.98 23.38
N LEU A 328 -24.57 2.77 24.46
CA LEU A 328 -23.91 2.36 25.70
C LEU A 328 -24.92 1.91 26.75
N ALA A 329 -24.59 0.85 27.47
CA ALA A 329 -25.43 0.34 28.55
C ALA A 329 -25.63 1.42 29.64
N GLY A 330 -26.88 1.65 30.02
CA GLY A 330 -27.26 2.67 31.00
C GLY A 330 -27.06 4.12 30.54
N GLY A 331 -27.12 4.37 29.22
CA GLY A 331 -27.26 5.69 28.62
C GLY A 331 -25.98 6.20 27.95
N GLY A 332 -26.17 6.95 26.85
CA GLY A 332 -25.10 7.51 26.03
C GLY A 332 -24.85 6.72 24.75
N GLU A 333 -24.15 7.35 23.81
CA GLU A 333 -23.88 6.83 22.48
C GLU A 333 -22.45 7.19 22.06
N LEU A 334 -21.82 6.31 21.28
CA LEU A 334 -20.56 6.58 20.59
C LEU A 334 -20.80 6.53 19.09
N THR A 335 -20.08 7.37 18.33
CA THR A 335 -20.15 7.37 16.87
C THR A 335 -18.84 6.88 16.29
N THR A 336 -18.90 5.87 15.42
CA THR A 336 -17.75 5.32 14.68
C THR A 336 -18.02 5.38 13.18
N PRO A 337 -17.02 5.60 12.33
CA PRO A 337 -17.19 5.37 10.90
C PRO A 337 -17.38 3.87 10.62
N MET A 338 -18.14 3.55 9.58
CA MET A 338 -18.34 2.19 9.07
C MET A 338 -18.55 2.18 7.56
N TRP A 339 -18.27 1.04 6.91
CA TRP A 339 -18.67 0.72 5.54
C TRP A 339 -19.86 -0.23 5.57
N ALA A 340 -20.98 0.23 5.00
CA ALA A 340 -22.15 -0.60 4.73
C ALA A 340 -22.43 -0.53 3.24
N LEU A 341 -21.92 -1.55 2.55
CA LEU A 341 -21.92 -1.64 1.10
C LEU A 341 -22.92 -2.69 0.64
N THR A 342 -23.37 -2.57 -0.60
CA THR A 342 -24.26 -3.59 -1.19
C THR A 342 -23.53 -4.93 -1.31
N PRO A 343 -24.25 -6.07 -1.35
CA PRO A 343 -23.64 -7.37 -1.62
C PRO A 343 -22.86 -7.38 -2.94
N ALA A 344 -23.40 -6.73 -3.98
CA ALA A 344 -22.75 -6.59 -5.28
C ALA A 344 -21.43 -5.81 -5.18
N ARG A 345 -21.40 -4.73 -4.37
CA ARG A 345 -20.17 -3.97 -4.18
C ARG A 345 -19.11 -4.74 -3.41
N TRP A 346 -19.49 -5.47 -2.37
CA TRP A 346 -18.56 -6.38 -1.68
C TRP A 346 -18.01 -7.47 -2.61
N GLN A 347 -18.85 -8.05 -3.45
CA GLN A 347 -18.44 -9.03 -4.46
C GLN A 347 -17.43 -8.46 -5.45
N ALA A 348 -17.68 -7.24 -5.95
CA ALA A 348 -16.76 -6.55 -6.84
C ALA A 348 -15.40 -6.30 -6.17
N LEU A 349 -15.39 -5.78 -4.94
CA LEU A 349 -14.17 -5.54 -4.18
C LEU A 349 -13.38 -6.83 -3.90
N LEU A 350 -14.07 -7.93 -3.56
CA LEU A 350 -13.42 -9.24 -3.39
C LEU A 350 -12.75 -9.70 -4.70
N ALA A 351 -13.44 -9.55 -5.83
CA ALA A 351 -12.92 -9.92 -7.14
C ALA A 351 -11.72 -9.07 -7.58
N GLU A 352 -11.76 -7.75 -7.32
CA GLU A 352 -10.65 -6.81 -7.56
C GLU A 352 -9.36 -7.26 -6.86
N HIS A 353 -9.48 -7.96 -5.72
CA HIS A 353 -8.35 -8.47 -4.93
C HIS A 353 -8.12 -9.99 -5.05
N GLY A 354 -8.68 -10.63 -6.08
CA GLY A 354 -8.41 -12.03 -6.42
C GLY A 354 -9.10 -13.06 -5.53
N LEU A 355 -10.15 -12.65 -4.80
CA LEU A 355 -11.04 -13.55 -4.05
C LEU A 355 -12.31 -13.80 -4.88
N VAL A 356 -12.80 -15.03 -4.84
CA VAL A 356 -14.04 -15.42 -5.53
C VAL A 356 -15.15 -15.54 -4.51
N THR A 357 -16.28 -14.88 -4.75
CA THR A 357 -17.46 -14.99 -3.89
C THR A 357 -18.25 -16.24 -4.26
N ASP A 358 -18.59 -17.03 -3.24
CA ASP A 358 -19.33 -18.29 -3.36
C ASP A 358 -20.80 -18.09 -3.03
N ALA A 359 -21.09 -17.26 -2.01
CA ALA A 359 -22.45 -16.89 -1.61
C ALA A 359 -22.45 -15.50 -0.95
N ALA A 360 -23.57 -14.79 -1.07
CA ALA A 360 -23.82 -13.54 -0.35
C ALA A 360 -25.30 -13.48 0.03
N ASP A 361 -25.59 -13.65 1.32
CA ASP A 361 -26.95 -13.76 1.85
C ASP A 361 -27.26 -12.55 2.74
N VAL A 362 -28.37 -11.86 2.49
CA VAL A 362 -28.83 -10.77 3.36
C VAL A 362 -29.69 -11.37 4.47
N LEU A 363 -29.26 -11.17 5.71
CA LEU A 363 -29.95 -11.60 6.93
C LEU A 363 -30.65 -10.38 7.54
N THR A 364 -31.98 -10.39 7.55
CA THR A 364 -32.80 -9.33 8.16
C THR A 364 -33.11 -9.66 9.62
N ALA A 365 -33.38 -8.65 10.45
CA ALA A 365 -33.92 -8.90 11.78
C ALA A 365 -35.25 -9.70 11.69
N PRO A 366 -35.54 -10.58 12.67
CA PRO A 366 -36.77 -11.38 12.68
C PRO A 366 -38.04 -10.57 12.98
N GLU A 367 -37.89 -9.37 13.57
CA GLU A 367 -38.99 -8.45 13.87
C GLU A 367 -39.28 -7.60 12.63
N GLU A 368 -40.55 -7.55 12.17
CA GLU A 368 -40.95 -6.88 10.91
C GLU A 368 -40.60 -5.39 10.84
N ASP A 369 -40.46 -4.72 11.99
CA ASP A 369 -40.19 -3.29 12.10
C ASP A 369 -38.72 -2.94 12.41
N ASP A 370 -37.83 -3.93 12.58
CA ASP A 370 -36.41 -3.67 12.84
C ASP A 370 -35.63 -3.49 11.52
N PRO A 371 -35.14 -2.27 11.22
CA PRO A 371 -34.46 -1.98 9.96
C PRO A 371 -33.04 -2.58 9.88
N LEU A 372 -32.58 -3.25 10.94
CA LEU A 372 -31.24 -3.81 11.01
C LEU A 372 -31.12 -5.08 10.15
N SER A 373 -30.17 -5.05 9.23
CA SER A 373 -29.79 -6.20 8.42
C SER A 373 -28.28 -6.28 8.27
N CYS A 374 -27.79 -7.47 7.98
CA CYS A 374 -26.39 -7.72 7.67
C CYS A 374 -26.26 -8.63 6.45
N THR A 375 -25.16 -8.53 5.73
CA THR A 375 -24.81 -9.45 4.65
C THR A 375 -23.81 -10.47 5.18
N LEU A 376 -24.13 -11.76 5.07
CA LEU A 376 -23.19 -12.85 5.23
C LEU A 376 -22.56 -13.18 3.88
N ILE A 377 -21.24 -13.12 3.78
CA ILE A 377 -20.50 -13.37 2.54
C ILE A 377 -19.56 -14.54 2.77
N GLN A 378 -19.60 -15.48 1.83
CA GLN A 378 -18.69 -16.61 1.74
C GLN A 378 -17.85 -16.42 0.49
N ALA A 379 -16.53 -16.42 0.63
CA ALA A 379 -15.57 -16.27 -0.45
C ALA A 379 -14.39 -17.23 -0.27
N ARG A 380 -13.59 -17.39 -1.31
CA ARG A 380 -12.40 -18.23 -1.31
C ARG A 380 -11.26 -17.61 -2.09
N ARG A 381 -10.03 -17.91 -1.71
CA ARG A 381 -8.84 -17.68 -2.54
C ARG A 381 -8.75 -18.82 -3.56
N PRO A 382 -8.85 -18.56 -4.88
CA PRO A 382 -8.65 -19.58 -5.88
C PRO A 382 -7.28 -20.25 -5.74
N ALA A 383 -7.21 -21.54 -6.03
CA ALA A 383 -5.90 -22.17 -6.19
C ALA A 383 -5.19 -21.51 -7.38
N PRO A 384 -3.92 -21.08 -7.24
CA PRO A 384 -3.18 -20.52 -8.35
C PRO A 384 -3.07 -21.59 -9.42
N VAL A 385 -3.42 -21.23 -10.66
CA VAL A 385 -3.08 -22.06 -11.81
C VAL A 385 -1.57 -21.95 -11.96
N THR A 386 -0.84 -22.97 -11.51
CA THR A 386 0.61 -23.00 -11.69
C THR A 386 0.91 -22.92 -13.19
N SER A 387 1.99 -22.25 -13.56
CA SER A 387 2.53 -22.42 -14.90
C SER A 387 2.63 -23.92 -15.17
N ARG A 388 2.06 -24.39 -16.30
CA ARG A 388 2.14 -25.81 -16.66
C ARG A 388 3.61 -26.19 -16.56
N PRO A 389 3.97 -27.28 -15.84
CA PRO A 389 5.35 -27.75 -15.85
C PRO A 389 5.70 -28.00 -17.32
N ARG A 390 6.60 -27.20 -17.88
CA ARG A 390 7.13 -27.47 -19.23
C ARG A 390 8.00 -28.73 -19.20
N THR A 391 8.45 -29.14 -18.01
CA THR A 391 9.30 -30.30 -17.70
C THR A 391 9.12 -30.73 -16.23
N ASP A 392 9.37 -32.01 -15.92
CA ASP A 392 9.42 -32.55 -14.54
C ASP A 392 10.70 -32.18 -13.77
N ARG A 393 11.63 -31.48 -14.43
CA ARG A 393 12.86 -31.00 -13.80
C ARG A 393 12.60 -29.64 -13.14
N PRO A 394 13.03 -29.44 -11.88
CA PRO A 394 13.02 -28.12 -11.28
C PRO A 394 13.84 -27.16 -12.16
N PRO A 395 13.42 -25.89 -12.31
CA PRO A 395 14.19 -24.91 -13.05
C PRO A 395 15.58 -24.79 -12.42
N VAL A 396 16.62 -24.79 -13.25
CA VAL A 396 17.97 -24.54 -12.77
C VAL A 396 18.01 -23.09 -12.27
N ALA A 397 18.51 -22.87 -11.06
CA ALA A 397 18.70 -21.51 -10.55
C ALA A 397 19.74 -20.80 -11.41
N HIS A 398 19.28 -19.91 -12.29
CA HIS A 398 20.13 -19.25 -13.29
C HIS A 398 20.65 -17.88 -12.83
N ALA A 399 20.17 -17.35 -11.70
CA ALA A 399 20.64 -16.08 -11.17
C ALA A 399 20.61 -16.03 -9.64
N PRO A 400 21.77 -15.94 -8.94
CA PRO A 400 21.80 -15.67 -7.52
C PRO A 400 21.28 -14.26 -7.23
N LEU A 401 20.48 -14.13 -6.16
CA LEU A 401 19.96 -12.88 -5.62
C LEU A 401 20.59 -12.62 -4.25
N SER A 402 21.19 -11.46 -4.08
CA SER A 402 21.89 -11.05 -2.86
C SER A 402 21.59 -9.60 -2.48
N VAL A 403 21.95 -9.20 -1.26
CA VAL A 403 21.86 -7.81 -0.78
C VAL A 403 23.25 -7.26 -0.46
N GLY A 404 23.45 -5.96 -0.66
CA GLY A 404 24.64 -5.22 -0.19
C GLY A 404 24.19 -4.04 0.68
N ILE A 405 24.69 -3.99 1.91
CA ILE A 405 24.14 -3.15 2.97
C ILE A 405 25.07 -1.98 3.28
N ILE A 406 24.57 -0.76 3.11
CA ILE A 406 25.33 0.46 3.31
C ILE A 406 24.97 1.04 4.68
N LEU A 407 25.96 1.03 5.59
CA LEU A 407 25.90 1.73 6.87
C LEU A 407 26.80 2.95 6.80
N ASN A 408 26.20 4.12 6.64
CA ASN A 408 26.92 5.38 6.55
C ASN A 408 26.80 6.21 7.85
N SER A 409 27.91 6.80 8.26
CA SER A 409 28.04 7.63 9.47
C SER A 409 28.95 8.83 9.19
N PRO A 410 29.08 9.80 10.09
CA PRO A 410 30.06 10.88 9.96
C PRO A 410 31.50 10.39 9.77
N GLU A 411 31.86 9.22 10.32
CA GLU A 411 33.19 8.61 10.19
C GLU A 411 33.36 7.83 8.86
N GLY A 412 32.31 7.76 8.04
CA GLY A 412 32.28 7.10 6.75
C GLY A 412 31.44 5.82 6.72
N VAL A 413 31.70 4.99 5.70
CA VAL A 413 30.98 3.75 5.41
C VAL A 413 31.64 2.55 6.07
N LEU A 414 30.83 1.63 6.60
CA LEU A 414 31.31 0.36 7.14
C LEU A 414 31.72 -0.60 6.01
N LEU A 415 32.96 -1.07 6.05
CA LEU A 415 33.46 -2.16 5.20
C LEU A 415 34.19 -3.18 6.06
N GLY A 416 34.04 -4.45 5.71
CA GLY A 416 34.77 -5.56 6.31
C GLY A 416 35.78 -6.12 5.32
N ARG A 417 36.79 -6.82 5.83
CA ARG A 417 37.80 -7.51 5.04
C ARG A 417 37.45 -8.98 4.92
N HIS A 418 37.19 -9.43 3.71
CA HIS A 418 37.00 -10.85 3.41
C HIS A 418 38.35 -11.59 3.53
N ARG A 419 38.33 -12.86 3.93
CA ARG A 419 39.54 -13.72 4.05
C ARG A 419 40.36 -13.86 2.75
N ASN A 420 39.76 -13.57 1.60
CA ASN A 420 40.42 -13.57 0.29
C ASN A 420 41.07 -12.21 -0.05
N GLY A 421 40.99 -11.21 0.83
CA GLY A 421 41.69 -9.93 0.71
C GLY A 421 40.89 -8.76 0.15
N THR A 422 39.62 -8.96 -0.22
CA THR A 422 38.69 -7.91 -0.68
C THR A 422 38.05 -7.15 0.48
N TYR A 423 37.66 -5.89 0.23
CA TYR A 423 36.81 -5.13 1.13
C TYR A 423 35.34 -5.21 0.69
N GLU A 424 34.43 -5.50 1.61
CA GLU A 424 33.03 -5.84 1.30
C GLU A 424 32.07 -5.08 2.21
N LEU A 425 30.90 -4.70 1.67
CA LEU A 425 29.77 -4.31 2.49
C LEU A 425 29.24 -5.56 3.21
N PRO A 426 28.59 -5.40 4.39
CA PRO A 426 27.78 -6.48 4.93
C PRO A 426 26.71 -6.92 3.91
N GLY A 427 26.38 -8.20 3.89
CA GLY A 427 25.27 -8.73 3.10
C GLY A 427 25.47 -10.15 2.59
N GLY A 428 24.37 -10.76 2.15
CA GLY A 428 24.39 -12.16 1.72
C GLY A 428 23.22 -12.53 0.82
N SER A 429 22.94 -13.82 0.74
CA SER A 429 21.97 -14.38 -0.21
C SER A 429 20.54 -14.29 0.33
N VAL A 430 19.57 -14.05 -0.55
CA VAL A 430 18.16 -14.07 -0.18
C VAL A 430 17.67 -15.50 -0.03
N GLU A 431 17.12 -15.85 1.13
CA GLU A 431 16.58 -17.18 1.39
C GLU A 431 15.16 -17.37 0.79
N PRO A 432 14.77 -18.61 0.42
CA PRO A 432 13.42 -18.87 -0.10
C PRO A 432 12.31 -18.41 0.85
N GLY A 433 11.43 -17.53 0.37
CA GLY A 433 10.30 -16.99 1.15
C GLY A 433 10.63 -15.77 2.01
N GLU A 434 11.88 -15.30 1.99
CA GLU A 434 12.32 -14.10 2.71
C GLU A 434 12.04 -12.81 1.91
N SER A 435 11.71 -11.71 2.60
CA SER A 435 11.66 -10.38 1.98
C SER A 435 13.06 -9.76 1.93
N LEU A 436 13.32 -8.87 0.96
CA LEU A 436 14.61 -8.19 0.84
C LEU A 436 15.01 -7.42 2.11
N THR A 437 14.04 -6.78 2.78
CA THR A 437 14.28 -6.05 4.04
C THR A 437 14.62 -6.98 5.20
N ARG A 438 14.00 -8.17 5.26
CA ARG A 438 14.33 -9.18 6.26
C ARG A 438 15.72 -9.76 6.01
N THR A 439 16.08 -10.03 4.75
CA THR A 439 17.45 -10.44 4.37
C THR A 439 18.47 -9.40 4.85
N VAL A 440 18.25 -8.11 4.59
CA VAL A 440 19.15 -7.04 5.06
C VAL A 440 19.34 -7.07 6.58
N VAL A 441 18.26 -7.15 7.36
CA VAL A 441 18.34 -7.17 8.83
C VAL A 441 19.04 -8.43 9.34
N ARG A 442 18.75 -9.59 8.73
CA ARG A 442 19.35 -10.88 9.11
C ARG A 442 20.85 -10.90 8.83
N GLU A 443 21.25 -10.64 7.59
CA GLU A 443 22.65 -10.66 7.16
C GLU A 443 23.48 -9.63 7.94
N LEU A 444 22.92 -8.44 8.21
CA LEU A 444 23.61 -7.43 9.02
C LEU A 444 23.89 -7.94 10.44
N ALA A 445 22.92 -8.61 11.07
CA ALA A 445 23.07 -9.16 12.40
C ALA A 445 24.03 -10.35 12.44
N GLU A 446 23.94 -11.25 11.45
CA GLU A 446 24.77 -12.45 11.34
C GLU A 446 26.24 -12.10 11.07
N GLU A 447 26.54 -11.13 10.21
CA GLU A 447 27.91 -10.79 9.84
C GLU A 447 28.61 -9.81 10.79
N THR A 448 27.86 -8.89 11.38
CA THR A 448 28.43 -7.75 12.14
C THR A 448 28.00 -7.68 13.59
N GLY A 449 26.94 -8.40 13.98
CA GLY A 449 26.29 -8.26 15.29
C GLY A 449 25.43 -6.99 15.44
N ILE A 450 25.30 -6.16 14.40
CA ILE A 450 24.47 -4.96 14.41
C ILE A 450 22.99 -5.33 14.18
N THR A 451 22.09 -4.73 14.96
CA THR A 451 20.64 -4.95 14.83
C THR A 451 19.95 -3.72 14.26
N ALA A 452 19.01 -3.91 13.35
CA ALA A 452 18.17 -2.85 12.76
C ALA A 452 16.73 -3.30 12.62
N ARG A 453 15.78 -2.36 12.49
CA ARG A 453 14.38 -2.69 12.17
C ARG A 453 14.22 -2.67 10.65
N GLN A 454 13.25 -3.44 10.14
CA GLN A 454 12.95 -3.43 8.71
C GLN A 454 12.48 -2.05 8.21
N ASP A 455 11.81 -1.27 9.06
CA ASP A 455 11.37 0.10 8.75
C ASP A 455 12.55 1.08 8.57
N ASP A 456 13.73 0.73 9.08
CA ASP A 456 14.96 1.51 8.94
C ASP A 456 15.77 1.10 7.69
N VAL A 457 15.25 0.19 6.87
CA VAL A 457 15.88 -0.28 5.63
C VAL A 457 15.30 0.43 4.41
N VAL A 458 16.16 1.12 3.66
CA VAL A 458 15.82 1.74 2.37
C VAL A 458 16.47 0.96 1.24
N LEU A 459 15.65 0.28 0.43
CA LEU A 459 16.12 -0.45 -0.75
C LEU A 459 16.34 0.55 -1.91
N LEU A 460 17.60 0.80 -2.28
CA LEU A 460 17.95 1.78 -3.32
C LEU A 460 17.59 1.28 -4.73
N GLY A 461 17.87 0.01 -5.00
CA GLY A 461 17.67 -0.57 -6.32
C GLY A 461 18.37 -1.89 -6.48
N MET A 462 18.10 -2.53 -7.61
CA MET A 462 18.66 -3.81 -7.99
C MET A 462 19.70 -3.60 -9.09
N LEU A 463 20.87 -4.22 -8.94
CA LEU A 463 21.98 -4.19 -9.86
C LEU A 463 22.09 -5.55 -10.52
N MET A 464 22.04 -5.57 -11.85
CA MET A 464 22.18 -6.80 -12.63
C MET A 464 23.50 -6.77 -13.40
N ASP A 465 24.34 -7.76 -13.14
CA ASP A 465 25.58 -7.97 -13.88
C ASP A 465 25.75 -9.43 -14.29
N THR A 466 26.89 -9.77 -14.87
CA THR A 466 27.18 -11.14 -15.33
C THR A 466 28.60 -11.53 -14.95
N VAL A 467 28.72 -12.68 -14.28
CA VAL A 467 30.02 -13.26 -13.90
C VAL A 467 30.10 -14.66 -14.47
N GLN A 468 31.12 -14.92 -15.30
CA GLN A 468 31.35 -16.22 -15.95
C GLN A 468 30.10 -16.78 -16.68
N GLY A 469 29.28 -15.91 -17.26
CA GLY A 469 28.06 -16.30 -17.98
C GLY A 469 26.83 -16.55 -17.10
N VAL A 470 26.93 -16.35 -15.78
CA VAL A 470 25.80 -16.39 -14.84
C VAL A 470 25.34 -14.96 -14.58
N VAL A 471 24.06 -14.69 -14.79
CA VAL A 471 23.44 -13.41 -14.42
C VAL A 471 23.43 -13.34 -12.91
N ARG A 472 23.96 -12.27 -12.32
CA ARG A 472 23.91 -12.04 -10.87
C ARG A 472 23.11 -10.79 -10.58
N MET A 473 22.37 -10.86 -9.48
CA MET A 473 21.49 -9.80 -9.03
C MET A 473 21.85 -9.40 -7.60
N THR A 474 22.16 -8.12 -7.39
CA THR A 474 22.49 -7.55 -6.08
C THR A 474 21.56 -6.40 -5.76
N VAL A 475 20.88 -6.42 -4.63
CA VAL A 475 20.03 -5.33 -4.15
C VAL A 475 20.84 -4.44 -3.22
N ALA A 476 21.01 -3.17 -3.58
CA ALA A 476 21.65 -2.20 -2.69
C ALA A 476 20.63 -1.68 -1.67
N ALA A 477 21.01 -1.68 -0.40
CA ALA A 477 20.18 -1.18 0.70
C ALA A 477 20.97 -0.21 1.58
N VAL A 478 20.31 0.80 2.11
CA VAL A 478 20.84 1.69 3.15
C VAL A 478 20.08 1.43 4.43
N VAL A 479 20.79 1.28 5.55
CA VAL A 479 20.18 1.21 6.88
C VAL A 479 20.32 2.58 7.54
N THR A 480 19.19 3.19 7.89
CA THR A 480 19.14 4.58 8.37
C THR A 480 19.24 4.70 9.89
N ALA A 481 18.88 3.64 10.63
CA ALA A 481 19.05 3.54 12.07
C ALA A 481 19.38 2.09 12.47
N TRP A 482 20.25 1.94 13.46
CA TRP A 482 20.69 0.64 13.97
C TRP A 482 21.20 0.75 15.42
N GLU A 483 21.33 -0.39 16.08
CA GLU A 483 21.88 -0.54 17.43
C GLU A 483 23.06 -1.51 17.42
N GLY A 484 24.05 -1.25 18.29
CA GLY A 484 25.26 -2.04 18.40
C GLY A 484 26.48 -1.43 17.70
N GLN A 485 27.63 -2.07 17.90
CA GLN A 485 28.89 -1.76 17.23
C GLN A 485 29.32 -2.97 16.41
N PRO A 486 29.94 -2.76 15.23
CA PRO A 486 30.36 -3.86 14.39
C PRO A 486 31.44 -4.70 15.10
N ALA A 487 31.28 -6.01 15.05
CA ALA A 487 32.23 -6.98 15.60
C ALA A 487 32.25 -8.25 14.75
N ASP A 488 33.41 -8.89 14.68
CA ASP A 488 33.60 -10.14 13.94
C ASP A 488 32.73 -11.25 14.55
N GLN A 489 31.92 -11.89 13.72
CA GLN A 489 31.03 -12.98 14.16
C GLN A 489 31.64 -14.36 13.85
N PRO A 490 31.45 -15.36 14.73
CA PRO A 490 32.02 -16.69 14.53
C PRO A 490 31.50 -17.38 13.28
N GLY A 491 32.40 -17.81 12.39
CA GLY A 491 32.04 -18.57 11.19
C GLY A 491 31.95 -17.74 9.91
N GLU A 492 31.99 -16.42 10.04
CA GLU A 492 31.82 -15.51 8.90
C GLU A 492 33.13 -15.30 8.12
N PRO A 493 33.05 -15.21 6.77
CA PRO A 493 34.23 -15.07 5.92
C PRO A 493 34.72 -13.61 5.82
N VAL A 494 33.90 -12.64 6.25
CA VAL A 494 34.20 -11.20 6.33
C VAL A 494 34.29 -10.80 7.80
N GLY A 495 35.34 -10.05 8.15
CA GLY A 495 35.57 -9.52 9.51
C GLY A 495 36.46 -8.29 9.46
N ASP A 496 37.14 -7.93 10.55
CA ASP A 496 37.94 -6.68 10.66
C ASP A 496 37.13 -5.45 10.20
N TRP A 497 35.90 -5.35 10.70
CA TRP A 497 34.94 -4.32 10.32
C TRP A 497 35.42 -2.92 10.71
N ARG A 498 35.54 -2.01 9.73
CA ARG A 498 36.03 -0.65 9.93
C ARG A 498 35.21 0.38 9.16
N ARG A 499 35.17 1.59 9.70
CA ARG A 499 34.59 2.75 9.02
C ARG A 499 35.65 3.40 8.14
N HIS A 500 35.31 3.60 6.87
CA HIS A 500 36.18 4.21 5.86
C HIS A 500 35.58 5.55 5.39
N PRO A 501 36.32 6.66 5.52
CA PRO A 501 35.88 7.95 5.00
C PRO A 501 35.62 7.89 3.49
N LEU A 502 34.58 8.60 3.02
CA LEU A 502 34.14 8.55 1.62
C LEU A 502 35.19 9.06 0.61
N ASN A 503 36.13 9.90 1.07
CA ASN A 503 37.25 10.41 0.29
C ASN A 503 38.53 9.55 0.40
N ALA A 504 38.50 8.47 1.17
CA ALA A 504 39.63 7.58 1.46
C ALA A 504 39.18 6.12 1.56
N LEU A 505 38.33 5.70 0.63
CA LEU A 505 37.90 4.31 0.51
C LEU A 505 39.10 3.41 0.15
N PRO A 506 39.14 2.17 0.66
CA PRO A 506 40.24 1.26 0.39
C PRO A 506 40.20 0.77 -1.06
N ASP A 507 41.37 0.44 -1.62
CA ASP A 507 41.44 -0.28 -2.89
C ASP A 507 40.93 -1.72 -2.74
N GLY A 508 40.48 -2.33 -3.84
CA GLY A 508 40.08 -3.74 -3.85
C GLY A 508 38.72 -4.01 -3.21
N ILE A 509 37.79 -3.06 -3.34
CA ILE A 509 36.38 -3.27 -2.97
C ILE A 509 35.79 -4.35 -3.88
N PHE A 510 35.10 -5.33 -3.30
CA PHE A 510 34.41 -6.38 -4.03
C PHE A 510 33.37 -5.78 -4.98
N VAL A 511 33.31 -6.28 -6.21
CA VAL A 511 32.55 -5.63 -7.31
C VAL A 511 31.09 -5.34 -6.97
N PRO A 512 30.28 -6.28 -6.42
CA PRO A 512 28.93 -5.99 -5.95
C PRO A 512 28.86 -4.84 -4.93
N SER A 513 29.76 -4.83 -3.96
CA SER A 513 29.85 -3.79 -2.93
C SER A 513 30.17 -2.43 -3.55
N ALA A 514 31.10 -2.39 -4.50
CA ALA A 514 31.43 -1.19 -5.26
C ALA A 514 30.23 -0.67 -6.07
N GLN A 515 29.51 -1.56 -6.77
CA GLN A 515 28.32 -1.20 -7.55
C GLN A 515 27.20 -0.65 -6.63
N CYS A 516 26.98 -1.25 -5.45
CA CYS A 516 26.04 -0.73 -4.45
C CYS A 516 26.42 0.67 -3.97
N LEU A 517 27.71 0.90 -3.68
CA LEU A 517 28.21 2.21 -3.27
C LEU A 517 28.05 3.26 -4.38
N THR A 518 28.33 2.92 -5.62
CA THR A 518 28.13 3.82 -6.77
C THR A 518 26.65 4.12 -7.02
N LEU A 519 25.76 3.15 -6.83
CA LEU A 519 24.32 3.38 -6.91
C LEU A 519 23.83 4.34 -5.81
N TRP A 520 24.38 4.22 -4.61
CA TRP A 520 24.08 5.10 -3.48
C TRP A 520 24.66 6.51 -3.66
N ASN A 521 25.92 6.60 -4.08
CA ASN A 521 26.62 7.86 -4.30
C ASN A 521 27.48 7.76 -5.58
N PRO A 522 26.96 8.23 -6.73
CA PRO A 522 27.67 8.18 -8.01
C PRO A 522 28.95 9.02 -8.06
N GLY A 523 29.17 9.91 -7.08
CA GLY A 523 30.36 10.75 -6.99
C GLY A 523 31.56 10.12 -6.31
N LEU A 524 31.44 8.88 -5.80
CA LEU A 524 32.56 8.19 -5.15
C LEU A 524 33.63 7.79 -6.17
N PRO A 525 34.92 7.92 -5.83
CA PRO A 525 36.03 7.58 -6.73
C PRO A 525 36.31 6.07 -6.73
N ILE A 526 35.30 5.25 -7.07
CA ILE A 526 35.39 3.79 -7.07
C ILE A 526 35.31 3.29 -8.52
N ASP A 527 36.28 2.48 -8.93
CA ASP A 527 36.24 1.79 -10.22
C ASP A 527 35.62 0.40 -10.07
N HIS A 528 34.76 0.01 -11.00
CA HIS A 528 34.15 -1.32 -11.05
C HIS A 528 33.58 -1.62 -12.44
N PRO A 529 33.44 -2.91 -12.81
CA PRO A 529 32.69 -3.30 -14.00
C PRO A 529 31.25 -2.79 -13.97
N PRO A 530 30.67 -2.41 -15.13
CA PRO A 530 29.32 -1.89 -15.19
C PRO A 530 28.28 -2.95 -14.77
N ALA A 531 27.22 -2.49 -14.12
CA ALA A 531 25.99 -3.23 -13.88
C ALA A 531 24.81 -2.44 -14.44
N HIS A 532 23.72 -3.13 -14.78
CA HIS A 532 22.46 -2.49 -15.16
C HIS A 532 21.64 -2.18 -13.89
N PRO A 533 21.40 -0.89 -13.56
CA PRO A 533 20.63 -0.52 -12.38
C PRO A 533 19.13 -0.49 -12.65
N TYR A 534 18.35 -1.01 -11.71
CA TYR A 534 16.90 -0.89 -11.60
C TYR A 534 16.57 -0.17 -10.29
N PRO A 535 16.54 1.18 -10.29
CA PRO A 535 16.33 1.97 -9.07
C PRO A 535 14.92 1.77 -8.51
N MET A 536 14.81 1.74 -7.19
CA MET A 536 13.56 1.61 -6.43
C MET A 536 13.27 2.87 -5.61
N HIS A 537 14.23 3.33 -4.81
CA HIS A 537 14.11 4.53 -3.98
C HIS A 537 15.32 5.44 -4.18
N SER A 538 15.12 6.75 -4.05
CA SER A 538 16.23 7.70 -4.01
C SER A 538 17.07 7.52 -2.73
N PRO A 539 18.40 7.64 -2.81
CA PRO A 539 19.25 7.51 -1.64
C PRO A 539 18.95 8.62 -0.63
N PRO A 540 18.84 8.31 0.67
CA PRO A 540 18.73 9.34 1.70
C PRO A 540 19.98 10.23 1.68
N ALA A 541 19.79 11.54 1.88
CA ALA A 541 20.90 12.49 1.87
C ALA A 541 21.96 12.10 2.92
N PRO A 542 23.27 12.12 2.58
CA PRO A 542 24.31 11.85 3.56
C PRO A 542 24.25 12.90 4.69
N PRO A 543 24.54 12.52 5.94
CA PRO A 543 24.66 13.48 7.03
C PRO A 543 25.73 14.51 6.68
N ARG A 544 25.39 15.80 6.82
CA ARG A 544 26.32 16.91 6.57
C ARG A 544 27.52 16.82 7.51
N GLU A 545 28.74 16.87 6.97
CA GLU A 545 29.95 17.11 7.76
C GLU A 545 29.76 18.39 8.58
N ALA A 546 29.93 18.29 9.90
CA ALA A 546 30.03 19.47 10.75
C ALA A 546 31.29 20.24 10.36
N ALA A 547 31.13 21.49 9.92
CA ALA A 547 32.26 22.36 9.64
C ALA A 547 33.17 22.45 10.88
N SER A 548 34.43 22.03 10.74
CA SER A 548 35.45 22.19 11.78
C SER A 548 35.51 23.64 12.24
N PRO A 549 35.47 23.93 13.55
CA PRO A 549 35.63 25.30 14.03
C PRO A 549 37.05 25.76 13.70
N THR A 550 37.12 26.81 12.88
CA THR A 550 38.35 27.53 12.58
C THR A 550 39.05 27.92 13.88
N ALA A 551 40.30 27.50 14.01
CA ALA A 551 41.17 27.89 15.10
C ALA A 551 41.29 29.42 15.13
N VAL A 552 40.77 30.03 16.20
CA VAL A 552 41.06 31.43 16.55
C VAL A 552 42.52 31.46 17.01
N THR A 553 43.40 31.90 16.13
CA THR A 553 44.75 32.33 16.50
C THR A 553 44.62 33.58 17.38
N GLY A 554 44.83 33.41 18.68
CA GLY A 554 45.03 34.52 19.59
C GLY A 554 46.44 35.08 19.41
N GLU A 555 46.55 36.30 18.91
CA GLU A 555 47.71 37.16 19.12
C GLU A 555 47.31 38.28 20.09
N GLY A 556 48.03 38.33 21.22
CA GLY A 556 48.19 39.45 22.12
C GLY A 556 49.58 39.29 22.77
N PRO A 557 50.28 40.35 23.15
CA PRO A 557 49.77 41.64 23.63
C PRO A 557 50.01 42.86 22.73
#